data_AF-A0A0N0RRF7-F1
#
_entry.id   AF-A0A0N0RRF7-F1
#
_cell.length_a   1.000
_cell.length_b   1.000
_cell.length_c   1.000
_cell.angle_alpha   90.00
_cell.angle_beta   90.00
_cell.angle_gamma   90.00
#
_symmetry.space_group_name_H-M   'P 1'
#
loop_
_entity.id
_entity.type
_entity.pdbx_description
1 polymer ?
#
loop_
_entity_poly.entity_id
_entity_poly.type
_entity_poly.pdbx_seq_one_letter_code
_entity_poly.pdbx_strand_id
1 'polypeptide(L)' 'MPDPKNHNKPWTAADNAQLRREAAGNTPTRIIGLHLGRTADAVQSRASDLGISLKPTNQSPYGTRKK' A
#
# COMPACT_ATOMS: atom_id res chain seq x y z
N MET A 1 7.17 -7.30 18.50
CA MET A 1 7.53 -6.18 17.60
C MET A 1 7.01 -4.91 18.24
N PRO A 2 7.74 -3.78 18.20
CA PRO A 2 7.22 -2.52 18.71
C PRO A 2 5.95 -2.14 17.96
N ASP A 3 4.99 -1.55 18.67
CA ASP A 3 3.74 -1.11 18.08
C ASP A 3 3.99 -0.05 16.99
N PRO A 4 3.32 -0.14 15.83
CA PRO A 4 3.42 0.89 14.81
C PRO A 4 2.98 2.25 15.36
N LYS A 5 3.67 3.32 14.96
CA LYS A 5 3.42 4.70 15.42
C LYS A 5 1.97 5.17 15.24
N ASN A 6 1.24 4.58 14.29
CA ASN A 6 -0.15 4.90 13.97
C ASN A 6 -1.13 3.74 14.27
N HIS A 7 -0.75 2.81 15.15
CA HIS A 7 -1.65 1.81 15.70
C HIS A 7 -2.85 2.51 16.39
N ASN A 8 -4.08 2.02 16.16
CA ASN A 8 -5.35 2.60 16.63
C ASN A 8 -5.67 4.05 16.19
N LYS A 9 -4.89 4.66 15.30
CA LYS A 9 -5.22 5.98 14.75
C LYS A 9 -6.13 5.88 13.54
N PRO A 10 -7.11 6.79 13.40
CA PRO A 10 -7.97 6.83 12.22
C PRO A 10 -7.17 7.10 10.95
N TRP A 11 -7.67 6.60 9.82
CA TRP A 11 -7.08 6.84 8.51
C TRP A 11 -7.35 8.28 8.07
N THR A 12 -6.28 9.05 7.83
CA THR A 12 -6.43 10.41 7.31
C THR A 12 -6.59 10.41 5.79
N ALA A 13 -7.07 11.52 5.23
CA ALA A 13 -7.11 11.70 3.77
C ALA A 13 -5.70 11.62 3.15
N ALA A 14 -4.69 12.14 3.85
CA ALA A 14 -3.29 12.06 3.43
C ALA A 14 -2.78 10.62 3.38
N ASP A 15 -3.08 9.80 4.39
CA ASP A 15 -2.71 8.38 4.40
C ASP A 15 -3.33 7.64 3.22
N ASN A 16 -4.60 7.92 2.91
CA ASN A 16 -5.30 7.28 1.80
C ASN A 16 -4.71 7.72 0.45
N ALA A 17 -4.34 8.99 0.30
CA ALA A 17 -3.70 9.51 -0.91
C ALA A 17 -2.31 8.89 -1.11
N GLN A 18 -1.53 8.75 -0.03
CA GLN A 18 -0.22 8.12 -0.07
C GLN A 18 -0.33 6.63 -0.42
N LEU A 19 -1.26 5.90 0.21
CA LEU A 19 -1.53 4.49 -0.11
C LEU A 19 -1.87 4.32 -1.60
N ARG A 20 -2.74 5.18 -2.17
CA ARG A 20 -3.07 5.17 -3.60
C ARG A 20 -1.84 5.36 -4.48
N ARG A 21 -0.99 6.33 -4.15
CA ARG A 21 0.22 6.65 -4.92
C ARG A 21 1.22 5.49 -4.90
N GLU A 22 1.47 4.92 -3.73
CA GLU A 22 2.43 3.82 -3.58
C GLU A 22 1.92 2.52 -4.22
N ALA A 23 0.63 2.24 -4.09
CA ALA A 23 -0.02 1.12 -4.78
C ALA A 23 0.08 1.25 -6.31
N ALA A 24 -0.15 2.45 -6.86
CA ALA A 24 0.03 2.71 -8.29
C ALA A 24 1.48 2.53 -8.76
N GLY A 25 2.45 2.79 -7.87
CA GLY A 25 3.87 2.54 -8.10
C GLY A 25 4.31 1.08 -7.91
N ASN A 26 3.38 0.13 -7.74
CA ASN A 26 3.68 -1.28 -7.40
C ASN A 26 4.57 -1.43 -6.16
N THR A 27 4.45 -0.52 -5.19
CA THR A 27 5.20 -0.59 -3.94
C THR A 27 4.70 -1.79 -3.11
N PRO A 28 5.58 -2.68 -2.61
CA PRO A 28 5.15 -3.79 -1.79
C PRO A 28 4.42 -3.32 -0.53
N THR A 29 3.32 -3.98 -0.16
CA THR A 29 2.46 -3.64 0.99
C THR A 29 3.22 -3.40 2.29
N ARG A 30 4.30 -4.16 2.53
CA ARG A 30 5.13 -4.02 3.72
C ARG A 30 5.87 -2.68 3.76
N ILE A 31 6.35 -2.19 2.61
CA ILE A 31 7.03 -0.89 2.52
C ILE A 31 6.04 0.25 2.73
N ILE A 32 4.83 0.13 2.18
CA ILE A 32 3.73 1.08 2.42
C ILE A 32 3.42 1.17 3.92
N GLY A 33 3.40 0.03 4.62
CA GLY A 33 3.23 -0.01 6.07
C GLY A 33 4.32 0.77 6.82
N LEU A 34 5.59 0.63 6.42
CA LEU A 34 6.69 1.37 7.02
C LEU A 34 6.55 2.88 6.81
N HIS A 35 6.19 3.32 5.60
CA HIS A 35 6.01 4.75 5.31
C HIS A 35 4.82 5.35 6.07
N LEU A 36 3.71 4.62 6.19
CA LEU A 36 2.52 5.05 6.91
C LEU A 36 2.61 4.80 8.43
N GLY A 37 3.67 4.17 8.91
CA GLY A 37 3.82 3.77 10.31
C GLY A 37 2.69 2.84 10.78
N ARG A 38 2.22 1.93 9.92
CA ARG A 38 1.15 0.94 10.15
C ARG A 38 1.61 -0.48 9.82
N THR A 39 0.89 -1.49 10.30
CA THR A 39 1.16 -2.89 9.92
C THR A 39 0.78 -3.14 8.46
N ALA A 40 1.41 -4.13 7.84
CA ALA A 40 1.05 -4.57 6.49
C ALA A 40 -0.43 -5.01 6.41
N ASP A 41 -0.93 -5.70 7.43
CA ASP A 41 -2.34 -6.10 7.54
C ASP A 41 -3.31 -4.91 7.58
N ALA A 42 -2.97 -3.85 8.32
CA ALA A 42 -3.79 -2.64 8.36
C ALA A 42 -3.82 -1.95 6.99
N VAL A 43 -2.69 -1.90 6.29
CA VAL A 43 -2.61 -1.36 4.92
C VAL A 43 -3.42 -2.22 3.95
N GLN A 44 -3.34 -3.55 4.03
CA GLN A 44 -4.10 -4.45 3.17
C GLN A 44 -5.61 -4.31 3.41
N SER A 45 -6.03 -4.26 4.68
CA SER A 45 -7.44 -4.05 5.05
C SER A 45 -7.94 -2.73 4.48
N ARG A 46 -7.18 -1.64 4.70
CA ARG A 46 -7.57 -0.32 4.18
C ARG A 46 -7.61 -0.25 2.66
N ALA A 47 -6.63 -0.85 2.00
CA ALA A 47 -6.62 -0.89 0.54
C ALA A 47 -7.86 -1.61 0.01
N SER A 48 -8.29 -2.68 0.68
CA SER A 48 -9.53 -3.40 0.36
C SER A 48 -10.75 -2.48 0.52
N ASP A 49 -10.85 -1.74 1.63
CA ASP A 49 -11.93 -0.75 1.87
C ASP A 49 -11.98 0.34 0.79
N LEU A 50 -10.82 0.74 0.28
CA LEU A 50 -10.67 1.80 -0.73
C LEU A 50 -10.78 1.28 -2.18
N GLY A 51 -10.92 -0.04 -2.38
CA GLY A 51 -10.94 -0.69 -3.69
C GLY A 51 -9.59 -0.65 -4.43
N ILE A 52 -8.48 -0.56 -3.70
CA ILE A 52 -7.13 -0.45 -4.25
C ILE A 52 -6.48 -1.83 -4.24
N SER A 53 -6.10 -2.32 -5.42
CA SER A 53 -5.31 -3.56 -5.53
C SER A 53 -3.86 -3.30 -5.12
N LEU A 54 -3.41 -4.00 -4.07
CA LEU A 54 -2.00 -4.07 -3.68
C LEU A 54 -1.26 -5.27 -4.30
N LYS A 55 -1.96 -6.09 -5.09
CA LYS A 55 -1.30 -7.16 -5.84
C LYS A 55 -0.35 -6.50 -6.84
N PRO A 56 0.91 -6.96 -6.94
CA PRO A 56 1.75 -6.55 -8.04
C PRO A 56 0.97 -6.84 -9.32
N THR A 57 0.75 -5.80 -10.13
CA THR A 57 0.35 -6.07 -11.52
C THR A 57 1.47 -6.93 -12.10
N ASN A 58 1.12 -8.06 -12.74
CA ASN A 58 2.07 -8.96 -13.36
C ASN A 58 2.76 -8.23 -14.52
N GLN A 59 3.70 -7.36 -14.18
CA GLN A 59 4.48 -6.51 -15.05
C GLN A 59 5.88 -7.09 -15.01
N SER A 60 6.29 -7.67 -16.14
CA SER A 60 7.69 -8.03 -16.33
C SER A 60 8.54 -6.76 -16.16
N PRO A 61 9.70 -6.83 -15.48
CA PRO A 61 10.56 -5.67 -15.21
C PRO A 61 11.00 -4.88 -16.46
N TYR A 62 10.88 -5.46 -17.65
CA TYR A 62 11.19 -4.80 -18.93
C TYR A 62 9.96 -4.38 -19.75
N GLY A 63 8.76 -4.50 -19.18
CA GLY A 63 7.51 -4.36 -19.91
C GLY A 63 7.29 -5.53 -20.86
N THR A 64 6.08 -6.07 -20.90
CA THR A 64 5.66 -6.92 -22.02
C THR A 64 5.67 -6.06 -23.29
N ARG A 65 6.64 -6.29 -24.19
CA ARG A 65 6.58 -5.77 -25.58
C ARG A 65 5.22 -6.18 -26.15
N LYS A 66 4.29 -5.23 -26.29
CA LYS A 66 3.10 -5.43 -27.10
C LYS A 66 3.55 -5.54 -28.56
N LYS A 67 3.21 -6.66 -29.21
CA LYS A 67 3.28 -6.81 -30.67
C LYS A 67 2.17 -6.00 -31.32
#